data_AF-A0A5B7C741-F1
#
_entry.id   AF-A0A5B7C741-F1
#
_cell.length_a   1.000
_cell.length_b   1.000
_cell.length_c   1.000
_cell.angle_alpha   90.00
_cell.angle_beta   90.00
_cell.angle_gamma   90.00
#
_symmetry.space_group_name_H-M   'P 1'
#
loop_
_entity.id
_entity.type
_entity.pdbx_description
1 polymer ?
#
loop_
_entity_poly.entity_id
_entity_poly.type
_entity_poly.pdbx_seq_one_letter_code
_entity_poly.pdbx_strand_id
1 'polypeptide(L)'
;GVIVRDADGHFIGGFSRKLYIVVDVDLVEAMAALHAVQFASEIGLREIILEGDSLSTVNGICSSGIDLSATGLVRADVKALSGSFISFSCCFVPRNFNVVAHTL
;
A
#
# COMPACT_ATOMS: atom_id res chain seq x y z
N GLY A 1 -3.28 5.72 7.93
CA GLY A 1 -4.33 5.72 6.89
C GLY A 1 -3.76 5.58 5.48
N VAL A 2 -4.61 5.75 4.47
CA VAL A 2 -4.34 5.74 3.02
C VAL A 2 -4.91 7.02 2.42
N ILE A 3 -4.17 7.62 1.50
CA ILE A 3 -4.60 8.77 0.69
C ILE A 3 -4.46 8.39 -0.78
N VAL A 4 -5.43 8.81 -1.58
CA VAL A 4 -5.40 8.67 -3.04
C VAL A 4 -5.42 10.06 -3.67
N ARG A 5 -4.51 10.25 -4.62
CA ARG A 5 -4.37 11.48 -5.41
C ARG A 5 -4.46 11.14 -6.90
N ASP A 6 -4.98 12.07 -7.70
CA ASP A 6 -4.91 11.96 -9.16
C ASP A 6 -3.51 12.35 -9.68
N ALA A 7 -3.31 12.30 -11.01
CA ALA A 7 -2.05 12.61 -11.66
C ALA A 7 -1.61 14.08 -11.49
N ASP A 8 -2.55 15.00 -11.26
CA ASP A 8 -2.29 16.41 -10.98
C ASP A 8 -2.01 16.66 -9.49
N GLY A 9 -2.12 15.62 -8.66
CA GLY A 9 -1.90 15.67 -7.22
C GLY A 9 -3.14 16.08 -6.41
N HIS A 10 -4.31 16.21 -7.02
CA HIS A 10 -5.54 16.51 -6.30
C HIS A 10 -6.01 15.30 -5.49
N PHE A 11 -6.55 15.57 -4.29
CA PHE A 11 -7.13 14.53 -3.44
C PHE A 11 -8.42 13.98 -4.05
N ILE A 12 -8.49 12.66 -4.21
CA ILE A 12 -9.68 11.98 -4.75
C ILE A 12 -10.32 11.00 -3.75
N GLY A 13 -9.63 10.65 -2.67
CA GLY A 13 -10.18 9.77 -1.64
C GLY A 13 -9.18 9.44 -0.54
N GLY A 14 -9.69 9.00 0.59
CA GLY A 14 -8.88 8.58 1.73
C GLY A 14 -9.59 7.53 2.56
N PHE A 15 -8.80 6.66 3.18
CA PHE A 15 -9.29 5.56 4.00
C PHE A 15 -8.45 5.47 5.27
N SER A 16 -9.08 5.24 6.41
CA SER A 16 -8.36 4.90 7.64
C SER A 16 -9.06 3.76 8.35
N ARG A 17 -8.27 2.81 8.83
CA ARG A 17 -8.75 1.67 9.61
C ARG A 17 -7.86 1.50 10.82
N LYS A 18 -8.48 1.51 12.00
CA LYS A 18 -7.80 1.15 13.23
C LYS A 18 -7.58 -0.34 13.28
N LEU A 19 -6.32 -0.74 13.44
CA LEU A 19 -5.93 -2.12 13.65
C LEU A 19 -5.66 -2.30 15.14
N TYR A 20 -6.54 -3.03 15.80
CA TYR A 20 -6.42 -3.33 17.21
C TYR A 20 -5.60 -4.61 17.34
N ILE A 21 -4.42 -4.52 17.95
CA ILE A 21 -3.47 -5.63 18.18
C ILE A 21 -2.60 -5.94 16.96
N VAL A 22 -1.59 -5.10 16.70
CA VAL A 22 -0.50 -5.45 15.78
C VAL A 22 0.82 -5.22 16.50
N VAL A 23 1.60 -6.30 16.66
CA VAL A 23 2.90 -6.28 17.36
C VAL A 23 4.04 -5.99 16.37
N ASP A 24 3.80 -6.22 15.08
CA ASP A 24 4.78 -6.08 14.01
C ASP A 24 4.45 -4.88 13.12
N VAL A 25 5.33 -3.88 13.13
CA VAL A 25 5.21 -2.66 12.31
C VAL A 25 5.23 -2.99 10.82
N ASP A 26 6.02 -3.98 10.39
CA ASP A 26 6.12 -4.34 8.98
C ASP A 26 4.82 -5.00 8.48
N LEU A 27 4.16 -5.77 9.35
CA LEU A 27 2.83 -6.31 9.07
C LEU A 27 1.77 -5.19 8.97
N VAL A 28 1.83 -4.16 9.84
CA VAL A 28 0.94 -2.99 9.75
C VAL A 28 1.07 -2.31 8.39
N GLU A 29 2.31 -2.04 7.96
CA GLU A 29 2.59 -1.36 6.70
C GLU A 29 2.16 -2.21 5.50
N ALA A 30 2.41 -3.52 5.52
CA ALA A 30 1.94 -4.43 4.48
C ALA A 30 0.40 -4.48 4.41
N MET A 31 -0.30 -4.47 5.54
CA MET A 31 -1.77 -4.41 5.57
C MET A 31 -2.29 -3.04 5.08
N ALA A 32 -1.59 -1.95 5.38
CA ALA A 32 -1.93 -0.63 4.86
C ALA A 32 -1.82 -0.59 3.33
N ALA A 33 -0.74 -1.16 2.77
CA ALA A 33 -0.57 -1.34 1.33
C ALA A 33 -1.70 -2.18 0.71
N LEU A 34 -2.09 -3.29 1.34
CA LEU A 34 -3.19 -4.13 0.88
C LEU A 34 -4.53 -3.37 0.84
N HIS A 35 -4.87 -2.68 1.93
CA HIS A 35 -6.09 -1.87 1.96
C HIS A 35 -6.05 -0.73 0.93
N ALA A 36 -4.88 -0.12 0.68
CA ALA A 36 -4.75 0.92 -0.34
C ALA A 36 -5.06 0.40 -1.74
N VAL A 37 -4.53 -0.78 -2.08
CA VAL A 37 -4.75 -1.44 -3.35
C VAL A 37 -6.20 -1.91 -3.51
N GLN A 38 -6.80 -2.46 -2.45
CA GLN A 38 -8.22 -2.82 -2.44
C GLN A 38 -9.11 -1.60 -2.67
N PHE A 39 -8.87 -0.52 -1.91
CA PHE A 39 -9.62 0.71 -2.05
C PHE A 39 -9.51 1.29 -3.46
N ALA A 40 -8.30 1.32 -4.04
CA ALA A 40 -8.09 1.78 -5.41
C ALA A 40 -8.88 0.95 -6.44
N SER A 41 -8.94 -0.38 -6.25
CA SER A 41 -9.75 -1.27 -7.09
C SER A 41 -11.25 -0.99 -6.93
N GLU A 42 -11.74 -0.81 -5.70
CA GLU A 42 -13.15 -0.52 -5.38
C GLU A 42 -13.65 0.79 -6.01
N ILE A 43 -12.80 1.82 -6.05
CA ILE A 43 -13.15 3.11 -6.68
C ILE A 43 -12.87 3.14 -8.20
N GLY A 44 -12.45 2.01 -8.78
CA GLY A 44 -12.32 1.83 -10.23
C GLY A 44 -11.05 2.41 -10.86
N LEU A 45 -9.99 2.64 -10.07
CA LEU A 45 -8.71 3.06 -10.63
C LEU A 45 -8.02 1.91 -11.39
N ARG A 46 -7.25 2.27 -12.41
CA ARG A 46 -6.62 1.32 -13.33
C ARG A 46 -5.10 1.48 -13.48
N GLU A 47 -4.57 2.64 -13.14
CA GLU A 47 -3.14 2.95 -13.20
C GLU A 47 -2.71 3.48 -11.83
N ILE A 48 -1.83 2.74 -11.15
CA ILE A 48 -1.54 2.94 -9.74
C ILE A 48 -0.05 3.13 -9.50
N ILE A 49 0.27 4.14 -8.69
CA ILE A 49 1.57 4.29 -8.05
C ILE A 49 1.32 4.17 -6.54
N LEU A 50 1.77 3.06 -5.95
CA LEU A 50 1.68 2.83 -4.51
C LEU A 50 2.91 3.42 -3.82
N GLU A 51 2.71 4.51 -3.10
CA GLU A 51 3.73 5.19 -2.30
C GLU A 51 3.65 4.75 -0.83
N GLY A 52 4.79 4.45 -0.21
CA GLY A 52 4.87 4.15 1.23
C GLY A 52 6.23 4.45 1.84
N ASP A 53 6.28 4.66 3.15
CA ASP A 53 7.50 4.98 3.91
C ASP A 53 8.15 3.75 4.57
N SER A 54 7.68 2.55 4.24
CA SER A 54 8.26 1.29 4.69
C SER A 54 9.07 0.63 3.57
N LEU A 55 10.39 0.77 3.66
CA LEU A 55 11.34 0.20 2.69
C LEU A 55 11.24 -1.33 2.63
N SER A 56 11.00 -1.99 3.77
CA SER A 56 10.77 -3.44 3.85
C SER A 56 9.52 -3.87 3.09
N THR A 57 8.41 -3.15 3.28
CA THR A 57 7.15 -3.42 2.59
C THR A 57 7.27 -3.16 1.09
N VAL A 58 7.85 -2.03 0.68
CA VAL A 58 8.08 -1.71 -0.74
C VAL A 58 8.96 -2.78 -1.40
N ASN A 59 10.11 -3.12 -0.81
CA ASN A 59 10.99 -4.16 -1.35
C ASN A 59 10.32 -5.53 -1.36
N GLY A 60 9.54 -5.86 -0.33
CA GLY A 60 8.80 -7.11 -0.25
C GLY A 60 7.77 -7.26 -1.38
N ILE A 61 7.03 -6.18 -1.68
CA ILE A 61 6.06 -6.11 -2.79
C ILE A 61 6.77 -6.14 -4.15
N CYS A 62 7.93 -5.49 -4.29
CA CYS A 62 8.67 -5.47 -5.55
C CYS A 62 9.53 -6.73 -5.80
N SER A 63 9.76 -7.56 -4.78
CA SER A 63 10.59 -8.77 -4.92
C SER A 63 9.85 -9.91 -5.62
N SER A 64 10.60 -10.75 -6.34
CA SER A 64 10.09 -12.02 -6.91
C SER A 64 10.18 -13.21 -5.94
N GLY A 65 10.72 -12.99 -4.73
CA GLY A 65 10.90 -14.02 -3.72
C GLY A 65 9.59 -14.49 -3.09
N ILE A 66 9.56 -15.75 -2.66
CA ILE A 66 8.47 -16.32 -1.87
C ILE A 66 8.81 -16.12 -0.39
N ASP A 67 7.90 -15.48 0.33
CA ASP A 67 7.96 -15.29 1.78
C ASP A 67 6.69 -15.88 2.39
N LEU A 68 6.85 -16.92 3.19
CA LEU A 68 5.75 -17.66 3.82
C LEU A 68 5.40 -17.14 5.22
N SER A 69 6.01 -16.04 5.66
CA SER A 69 5.62 -15.34 6.90
C SER A 69 4.24 -14.69 6.75
N ALA A 70 3.62 -14.31 7.87
CA ALA A 70 2.35 -13.58 7.83
C ALA A 70 2.43 -12.30 6.97
N THR A 71 3.52 -11.54 7.09
CA THR A 71 3.78 -10.36 6.28
C THR A 71 4.02 -10.71 4.81
N GLY A 72 4.73 -11.80 4.54
CA GLY A 72 4.94 -12.34 3.19
C GLY A 72 3.64 -12.69 2.47
N LEU A 73 2.70 -13.33 3.17
CA LEU A 73 1.38 -13.64 2.64
C LEU A 73 0.57 -12.38 2.30
N VAL A 74 0.57 -11.37 3.18
CA VAL A 74 -0.09 -10.08 2.91
C VAL A 74 0.51 -9.40 1.68
N ARG A 75 1.85 -9.41 1.53
CA ARG A 75 2.51 -8.89 0.33
C ARG A 75 2.18 -9.69 -0.92
N ALA A 76 2.00 -11.00 -0.81
CA ALA A 76 1.56 -11.83 -1.93
C ALA A 76 0.14 -11.46 -2.38
N ASP A 77 -0.76 -11.16 -1.43
CA ASP A 77 -2.11 -10.67 -1.75
C ASP A 77 -2.07 -9.30 -2.44
N VAL A 78 -1.18 -8.39 -2.00
CA VAL A 78 -0.94 -7.11 -2.69
C VAL A 78 -0.50 -7.34 -4.13
N LYS A 79 0.48 -8.23 -4.35
CA LYS A 79 0.97 -8.59 -5.69
C LYS A 79 -0.15 -9.18 -6.55
N ALA A 80 -0.96 -10.08 -5.99
CA ALA A 80 -2.06 -10.72 -6.71
C ALA A 80 -3.11 -9.69 -7.17
N LEU A 81 -3.54 -8.79 -6.27
CA LEU A 81 -4.46 -7.71 -6.64
C LEU A 81 -3.82 -6.74 -7.64
N SER A 82 -2.54 -6.44 -7.48
CA SER A 82 -1.83 -5.49 -8.34
C SER A 82 -1.83 -5.92 -9.82
N GLY A 83 -1.89 -7.23 -10.09
CA GLY A 83 -1.96 -7.78 -11.45
C GLY A 83 -3.30 -7.53 -12.15
N SER A 84 -4.32 -7.01 -11.46
CA SER A 84 -5.61 -6.63 -12.06
C SER A 84 -5.61 -5.21 -12.65
N PHE A 85 -4.63 -4.38 -12.31
CA PHE A 85 -4.49 -3.04 -12.87
C PHE A 85 -3.84 -3.07 -14.25
N ILE A 86 -4.11 -2.04 -15.06
CA ILE A 86 -3.43 -1.83 -16.34
C ILE A 86 -1.95 -1.52 -16.11
N SER A 87 -1.67 -0.71 -15.09
CA SER A 87 -0.33 -0.34 -14.67
C SER A 87 -0.26 -0.28 -13.15
N PHE A 88 0.79 -0.88 -12.58
CA PHE A 88 1.06 -0.82 -11.16
C PHE A 88 2.57 -0.63 -10.93
N SER A 89 2.91 0.30 -10.06
CA SER A 89 4.26 0.47 -9.54
C SER A 89 4.21 0.75 -8.05
N CYS A 90 5.29 0.40 -7.34
CA CYS A 90 5.43 0.69 -5.92
C CYS A 90 6.77 1.36 -5.67
N CYS A 91 6.77 2.44 -4.89
CA CYS A 91 7.98 3.21 -4.60
C CYS A 91 8.03 3.65 -3.13
N PHE A 92 9.26 3.78 -2.64
CA PHE A 92 9.52 4.31 -1.32
C PHE A 92 9.47 5.83 -1.35
N VAL A 93 8.74 6.42 -0.41
CA VAL A 93 8.66 7.86 -0.19
C VAL A 93 9.03 8.15 1.26
N PRO A 94 9.96 9.08 1.56
CA PRO A 94 10.32 9.39 2.94
C PRO A 94 9.10 9.83 3.75
N ARG A 95 9.05 9.47 5.03
CA ARG A 95 7.92 9.80 5.94
C ARG A 95 7.52 11.27 5.95
N ASN A 96 8.47 12.20 5.74
CA ASN A 96 8.20 13.64 5.63
C ASN A 96 7.30 14.02 4.44
N PHE A 97 7.20 13.15 3.43
CA PHE A 97 6.31 13.29 2.28
C PHE A 97 5.07 12.38 2.39
N ASN A 98 5.01 11.51 3.40
CA ASN A 98 3.85 10.63 3.71
C ASN A 98 3.06 11.11 4.96
N VAL A 99 3.19 12.38 5.35
CA VAL A 99 2.65 12.90 6.62
C VAL A 99 1.13 12.77 6.69
N VAL A 100 0.43 13.05 5.59
CA VAL A 100 -1.05 13.05 5.57
C VAL A 100 -1.60 11.64 5.85
N ALA A 101 -1.07 10.62 5.17
CA ALA A 101 -1.46 9.24 5.43
C ALA A 101 -1.08 8.79 6.84
N HIS A 102 0.03 9.29 7.38
CA HIS A 102 0.46 9.00 8.74
C HIS A 102 -0.43 9.65 9.83
N THR A 103 -1.03 10.81 9.53
CA THR A 103 -1.93 11.52 10.46
C THR A 103 -3.37 11.00 10.48
N LEU A 104 -3.70 10.04 9.60
CA LEU A 104 -5.03 9.45 9.43
C LEU A 104 -5.24 8.15 10.20
#